data_AF-A0AAV4BWD8-F1
#
_entry.id   AF-A0AAV4BWD8-F1
#
_cell.length_a   1.000
_cell.length_b   1.000
_cell.length_c   1.000
_cell.angle_alpha   90.00
_cell.angle_beta   90.00
_cell.angle_gamma   90.00
#
_symmetry.space_group_name_H-M   'P 1'
#
loop_
_entity.id
_entity.type
_entity.pdbx_description
1 polymer ?
#
loop_
_entity_poly.entity_id
_entity_poly.type
_entity_poly.pdbx_seq_one_letter_code
_entity_poly.pdbx_strand_id
1 'polypeptide(L)'
;MATSEDSLEILLNRATDPSQQEADVAKITAFCDKVNAELEGPLLSTRLLAHKIQSPQEKEALYALITLEACVKNCGRYFHQEIGKFRFLNELIKVVSPKGCFGLSLVRAQKVSILLQAPA
;
A
#
# COMPACT_ATOMS: atom_id res chain seq x y z
N MET A 1 8.69 -8.95 25.54
CA MET A 1 9.53 -7.94 24.88
C MET A 1 9.29 -8.06 23.38
N ALA A 2 8.47 -7.20 22.80
CA ALA A 2 8.23 -7.20 21.36
C ALA A 2 9.50 -6.65 20.69
N THR A 3 10.21 -7.49 19.95
CA THR A 3 11.38 -7.10 19.17
C THR A 3 10.90 -6.13 18.09
N SER A 4 11.48 -4.93 18.06
CA SER A 4 11.11 -3.83 17.17
C SER A 4 11.18 -4.17 15.67
N GLU A 5 11.82 -5.29 15.30
CA GLU A 5 12.05 -5.78 13.93
C GLU A 5 10.80 -6.26 13.18
N ASP A 6 9.66 -6.39 13.88
CA ASP A 6 8.42 -6.95 13.34
C ASP A 6 7.30 -5.90 13.18
N SER A 7 7.64 -4.62 13.25
CA SER A 7 6.68 -3.52 13.16
C SER A 7 6.16 -3.38 11.73
N LEU A 8 4.88 -3.02 11.55
CA LEU A 8 4.25 -2.81 10.24
C LEU A 8 5.05 -1.86 9.33
N GLU A 9 5.65 -0.82 9.92
CA GLU A 9 6.49 0.13 9.19
C GLU A 9 7.74 -0.53 8.59
N ILE A 10 8.44 -1.38 9.37
CA ILE A 10 9.64 -2.06 8.91
C ILE A 10 9.30 -3.08 7.83
N LEU A 11 8.23 -3.85 8.03
CA LEU A 11 7.76 -4.82 7.03
C LEU A 11 7.39 -4.13 5.72
N LEU A 12 6.68 -2.99 5.79
CA LEU A 12 6.34 -2.23 4.61
C LEU A 12 7.58 -1.66 3.92
N ASN A 13 8.50 -1.04 4.67
CA ASN A 13 9.74 -0.51 4.12
C ASN A 13 10.53 -1.59 3.37
N ARG A 14 10.60 -2.80 3.92
CA ARG A 14 11.28 -3.93 3.30
C ARG A 14 10.55 -4.45 2.06
N ALA A 15 9.23 -4.37 2.02
CA ALA A 15 8.42 -4.79 0.87
C ALA A 15 8.42 -3.74 -0.27
N THR A 16 8.64 -2.47 0.06
CA THR A 16 8.66 -1.35 -0.89
C THR A 16 10.07 -0.84 -1.20
N ASP A 17 11.12 -1.62 -0.89
CA ASP A 17 12.51 -1.17 -1.09
C ASP A 17 12.83 -1.02 -2.59
N PRO A 18 13.23 0.18 -3.06
CA PRO A 18 13.45 0.46 -4.49
C PRO A 18 14.72 -0.21 -5.04
N SER A 19 15.63 -0.69 -4.18
CA SER A 19 16.85 -1.38 -4.57
C SER A 19 16.58 -2.82 -5.02
N GLN A 20 15.41 -3.36 -4.70
CA GLN A 20 14.99 -4.67 -5.19
C GLN A 20 14.76 -4.66 -6.71
N GLN A 21 15.22 -5.72 -7.37
CA GLN A 21 14.96 -5.91 -8.81
C GLN A 21 13.47 -6.10 -9.10
N GLU A 22 12.77 -6.83 -8.22
CA GLU A 22 11.36 -7.16 -8.36
C GLU A 22 10.63 -7.17 -7.00
N ALA A 23 9.30 -7.19 -7.05
CA ALA A 23 8.45 -7.21 -5.88
C ALA A 23 8.54 -8.56 -5.16
N ASP A 24 8.92 -8.54 -3.88
CA ASP A 24 9.10 -9.75 -3.09
C ASP A 24 7.78 -10.15 -2.42
N VAL A 25 7.15 -11.16 -3.01
CA VAL A 25 5.85 -11.69 -2.57
C VAL A 25 5.90 -12.20 -1.13
N ALA A 26 7.02 -12.75 -0.68
CA ALA A 26 7.15 -13.25 0.69
C ALA A 26 7.09 -12.10 1.71
N LYS A 27 7.77 -10.98 1.44
CA LYS A 27 7.71 -9.79 2.30
C LYS A 27 6.33 -9.14 2.30
N ILE A 28 5.69 -9.08 1.12
CA ILE A 28 4.33 -8.56 0.97
C ILE A 28 3.34 -9.40 1.79
N THR A 29 3.49 -10.72 1.74
CA THR A 29 2.63 -11.66 2.47
C THR A 29 2.83 -11.50 3.97
N ALA A 30 4.08 -11.42 4.44
CA ALA A 30 4.39 -11.17 5.85
C ALA A 30 3.78 -9.84 6.36
N PHE A 31 3.78 -8.79 5.53
CA PHE A 31 3.08 -7.55 5.86
C PHE A 31 1.56 -7.77 5.97
N CYS A 32 0.93 -8.46 5.02
CA CYS A 32 -0.50 -8.76 5.06
C CYS A 32 -0.90 -9.57 6.30
N ASP A 33 -0.10 -10.58 6.66
CA ASP A 33 -0.31 -11.41 7.86
C ASP A 33 -0.24 -10.55 9.12
N LYS A 34 0.73 -9.63 9.20
CA LYS A 34 0.86 -8.71 10.32
C LYS A 34 -0.33 -7.76 10.43
N VAL A 35 -0.82 -7.25 9.29
CA VAL A 35 -2.01 -6.39 9.24
C VAL A 35 -3.23 -7.11 9.80
N ASN A 36 -3.40 -8.40 9.50
CA ASN A 36 -4.51 -9.20 10.00
C ASN A 36 -4.33 -9.61 11.47
N ALA A 37 -3.09 -9.72 11.96
CA ALA A 37 -2.79 -10.12 13.33
C ALA A 37 -3.00 -8.99 14.35
N GLU A 38 -2.80 -7.73 13.96
CA GLU A 38 -2.94 -6.57 14.85
C GLU A 38 -4.33 -5.94 14.79
N LEU A 39 -4.89 -5.59 15.95
CA LEU A 39 -6.21 -4.94 16.05
C LEU A 39 -6.24 -3.58 15.31
N GLU A 40 -5.18 -2.80 15.45
CA GLU A 40 -5.00 -1.50 14.76
C GLU A 40 -4.28 -1.65 13.41
N GLY A 41 -3.94 -2.88 13.02
CA GLY A 41 -3.18 -3.17 11.80
C GLY A 41 -3.80 -2.56 10.54
N PRO A 42 -5.11 -2.73 10.29
CA PRO A 42 -5.80 -2.12 9.14
C PRO A 42 -5.69 -0.59 9.09
N LEU A 43 -5.81 0.07 10.23
CA LEU A 43 -5.77 1.53 10.32
C LEU A 43 -4.34 2.06 10.08
N LEU A 44 -3.35 1.42 10.68
CA LEU A 44 -1.94 1.84 10.56
C LEU A 44 -1.41 1.55 9.15
N SER A 45 -1.68 0.36 8.62
CA SER A 45 -1.21 -0.08 7.31
C SER A 45 -1.72 0.80 6.17
N THR A 46 -3.00 1.16 6.15
CA THR A 46 -3.57 2.06 5.13
C THR A 46 -2.92 3.43 5.16
N ARG A 47 -2.59 3.95 6.34
CA ARG A 47 -1.85 5.21 6.53
C ARG A 47 -0.43 5.13 5.96
N LEU A 48 0.29 4.06 6.29
CA LEU A 48 1.66 3.83 5.82
C LEU A 48 1.71 3.62 4.29
N LEU A 49 0.77 2.83 3.76
CA LEU A 49 0.62 2.59 2.32
C LEU A 49 0.34 3.88 1.57
N ALA A 50 -0.59 4.71 2.04
CA ALA A 50 -0.90 5.98 1.40
C ALA A 50 0.33 6.90 1.29
N HIS A 51 1.20 6.89 2.31
CA HIS A 51 2.45 7.66 2.28
C HIS A 51 3.44 7.08 1.25
N LYS A 52 3.63 5.75 1.23
CA LYS A 52 4.52 5.09 0.25
C LYS A 52 4.02 5.23 -1.19
N ILE A 53 2.70 5.23 -1.40
CA ILE A 53 2.08 5.42 -2.73
C ILE A 53 2.35 6.84 -3.27
N GLN A 54 2.49 7.83 -2.39
CA GLN A 54 2.84 9.21 -2.75
C GLN A 54 4.34 9.41 -2.92
N SER A 55 5.16 8.36 -2.80
CA SER A 55 6.62 8.50 -2.91
C SER A 55 7.02 9.02 -4.30
N PRO A 56 7.96 10.00 -4.35
CA PRO A 56 8.52 10.48 -5.61
C PRO A 56 9.31 9.38 -6.34
N GLN A 57 9.76 8.34 -5.65
CA GLN A 57 10.52 7.25 -6.26
C GLN A 57 9.60 6.26 -6.97
N GLU A 58 9.80 6.09 -8.28
CA GLU A 58 8.89 5.31 -9.14
C GLU A 58 8.67 3.86 -8.71
N LYS A 59 9.74 3.17 -8.32
CA LYS A 59 9.68 1.79 -7.84
C LYS A 59 9.00 1.66 -6.48
N GLU A 60 9.28 2.58 -5.55
CA GLU A 60 8.73 2.49 -4.19
C GLU A 60 7.20 2.55 -4.20
N ALA A 61 6.59 3.52 -4.88
CA ALA A 61 5.12 3.54 -4.95
C ALA A 61 4.54 2.40 -5.78
N LEU A 62 5.25 1.91 -6.81
CA LEU A 62 4.78 0.75 -7.56
C LEU A 62 4.69 -0.48 -6.66
N TYR A 63 5.72 -0.73 -5.86
CA TYR A 63 5.71 -1.81 -4.87
C TYR A 63 4.66 -1.56 -3.79
N ALA A 64 4.46 -0.32 -3.34
CA ALA A 64 3.38 0.00 -2.41
C ALA A 64 1.99 -0.32 -2.99
N LEU A 65 1.76 -0.05 -4.28
CA LEU A 65 0.52 -0.40 -4.97
C LEU A 65 0.34 -1.92 -5.12
N ILE A 66 1.43 -2.66 -5.37
CA ILE A 66 1.39 -4.13 -5.42
C ILE A 66 1.09 -4.70 -4.03
N THR A 67 1.71 -4.16 -2.98
CA THR A 67 1.42 -4.54 -1.59
C THR A 67 -0.04 -4.25 -1.25
N LEU A 68 -0.57 -3.07 -1.63
CA LEU A 68 -1.99 -2.73 -1.45
C LEU A 68 -2.90 -3.73 -2.18
N GLU A 69 -2.59 -4.07 -3.43
CA GLU A 69 -3.35 -5.08 -4.20
C GLU A 69 -3.36 -6.43 -3.48
N ALA A 70 -2.23 -6.87 -2.94
CA ALA A 70 -2.14 -8.10 -2.16
C ALA A 70 -2.92 -8.01 -0.85
N CYS A 71 -2.91 -6.87 -0.15
CA CYS A 71 -3.73 -6.66 1.05
C CYS A 71 -5.23 -6.71 0.71
N VAL A 72 -5.66 -6.15 -0.42
CA VAL A 72 -7.07 -6.24 -0.83
C VAL A 72 -7.49 -7.71 -1.05
N LYS A 73 -6.61 -8.53 -1.61
CA LYS A 73 -6.88 -9.96 -1.88
C LYS A 73 -6.79 -10.85 -0.63
N ASN A 74 -5.88 -10.55 0.29
CA ASN A 74 -5.54 -11.43 1.42
C ASN A 74 -5.99 -10.93 2.79
N CYS A 75 -6.31 -9.64 2.95
CA CYS A 75 -6.79 -9.08 4.21
C CYS A 75 -8.31 -9.11 4.32
N GLY A 76 -8.80 -9.21 5.56
CA GLY A 76 -10.23 -9.33 5.84
C GLY A 76 -11.01 -8.01 5.76
N ARG A 77 -12.32 -8.09 6.05
CA ARG A 77 -13.29 -6.99 5.99
C ARG A 77 -12.86 -5.69 6.70
N TYR A 78 -12.06 -5.79 7.76
CA TYR A 78 -11.58 -4.63 8.52
C TYR A 78 -10.62 -3.77 7.68
N PHE A 79 -9.76 -4.41 6.88
CA PHE A 79 -8.91 -3.69 5.94
C PHE A 79 -9.72 -3.01 4.83
N HIS A 80 -10.71 -3.73 4.29
CA HIS A 80 -11.61 -3.18 3.26
C HIS A 80 -12.39 -1.96 3.76
N GLN A 81 -12.82 -1.96 5.02
CA GLN A 81 -13.47 -0.80 5.64
C GLN A 81 -12.54 0.41 5.74
N GLU A 82 -11.26 0.23 6.04
CA GLU A 82 -10.31 1.34 6.13
C GLU A 82 -9.99 1.94 4.75
N ILE A 83 -9.75 1.10 3.73
CA ILE A 83 -9.48 1.60 2.36
C ILE A 83 -10.71 2.26 1.72
N GLY A 84 -11.93 1.85 2.11
CA GLY A 84 -13.18 2.45 1.63
C GLY A 84 -13.48 3.84 2.21
N LYS A 85 -12.76 4.27 3.26
CA LYS A 85 -12.97 5.59 3.85
C LYS A 85 -12.44 6.69 2.94
N PHE A 86 -13.18 7.80 2.87
CA PHE A 86 -12.76 9.01 2.16
C PHE A 86 -11.37 9.49 2.55
N ARG A 87 -10.94 9.25 3.79
CA ARG A 87 -9.59 9.58 4.24
C ARG A 87 -8.51 8.92 3.38
N PHE A 88 -8.62 7.61 3.12
CA PHE A 88 -7.64 6.89 2.31
C PHE A 88 -7.83 7.21 0.83
N LEU A 89 -9.08 7.24 0.35
CA LEU A 89 -9.40 7.57 -1.04
C LEU A 89 -8.89 8.96 -1.44
N ASN A 90 -9.00 9.97 -0.57
CA ASN A 90 -8.48 11.32 -0.83
C ASN A 90 -6.95 11.34 -1.03
N GLU A 91 -6.22 10.48 -0.31
CA GLU A 91 -4.77 10.35 -0.51
C GLU A 91 -4.46 9.71 -1.88
N LEU A 92 -5.24 8.71 -2.30
CA LEU A 92 -5.09 8.12 -3.65
C LEU A 92 -5.49 9.10 -4.75
N ILE A 93 -6.55 9.88 -4.57
CA ILE A 93 -7.01 10.88 -5.56
C ILE A 93 -5.93 11.92 -5.84
N LYS A 94 -5.17 12.34 -4.81
CA LYS A 94 -4.02 13.26 -5.01
C LYS A 94 -2.97 12.69 -5.95
N VAL A 95 -2.78 11.36 -5.96
CA VAL A 95 -1.79 10.65 -6.76
C VAL A 95 -2.24 10.52 -8.21
N VAL A 96 -3.53 10.26 -8.47
CA VAL A 96 -4.07 10.19 -9.84
C VAL A 96 -4.50 11.54 -10.42
N SER A 97 -4.62 12.59 -9.61
CA SER A 97 -5.00 13.91 -10.10
C SER A 97 -3.87 14.52 -10.93
N PRO A 98 -4.13 14.94 -12.19
CA PRO A 98 -3.10 15.49 -13.08
C PRO A 98 -2.48 16.81 -12.58
N LYS A 99 -3.05 17.41 -11.51
CA LYS A 99 -2.53 18.63 -10.87
C LYS A 99 -1.54 18.35 -9.73
N GLY A 100 -1.43 17.11 -9.26
CA GLY A 100 -0.52 16.69 -8.19
C GLY A 100 0.56 15.74 -8.73
N CYS A 101 1.82 16.12 -8.59
CA CYS A 101 3.01 15.41 -9.10
C CYS A 101 3.02 15.17 -10.62
N PHE A 102 3.68 16.10 -11.32
CA PHE A 102 4.06 16.01 -12.73
C PHE A 102 5.10 14.88 -12.91
N GLY A 103 4.67 13.62 -12.88
CA GLY A 103 5.59 12.47 -12.95
C GLY A 103 5.01 11.09 -12.66
N LEU A 104 3.68 10.90 -12.71
CA LEU A 104 3.14 9.54 -12.68
C LEU A 104 3.36 8.87 -14.04
N SER A 105 4.20 7.83 -14.10
CA SER A 105 4.23 6.93 -15.24
C SER A 105 2.83 6.33 -15.48
N LEU A 106 2.48 6.13 -16.75
CA LEU A 106 1.18 5.56 -17.20
C LEU A 106 0.80 4.29 -16.42
N VAL A 107 1.80 3.49 -16.05
CA VAL A 107 1.70 2.24 -15.30
C VAL A 107 1.13 2.46 -13.88
N ARG A 108 1.56 3.51 -13.18
CA ARG A 108 1.06 3.85 -11.83
C ARG A 108 -0.40 4.32 -11.89
N ALA A 109 -0.72 5.18 -12.86
CA ALA A 109 -2.07 5.71 -13.04
C ALA A 109 -3.07 4.61 -13.45
N GLN A 110 -2.67 3.69 -14.34
CA GLN A 110 -3.49 2.53 -14.71
C GLN A 110 -3.74 1.62 -13.52
N LYS A 111 -2.72 1.35 -12.69
CA LYS A 111 -2.86 0.41 -11.58
C LYS A 111 -3.75 0.95 -10.46
N VAL A 112 -3.69 2.25 -10.16
CA VAL A 112 -4.63 2.91 -9.23
C VAL A 112 -6.05 2.88 -9.77
N SER A 113 -6.24 3.11 -11.08
CA SER A 113 -7.58 3.07 -11.70
C SER A 113 -8.20 1.67 -11.61
N ILE A 114 -7.41 0.62 -11.85
CA ILE A 114 -7.86 -0.78 -11.72
C ILE A 114 -8.27 -1.09 -10.27
N LEU A 115 -7.50 -0.62 -9.28
CA LEU A 115 -7.81 -0.82 -7.86
C LEU A 115 -9.10 -0.11 -7.43
N LEU A 116 -9.41 1.05 -8.00
CA LEU A 116 -10.67 1.77 -7.73
C LEU A 116 -11.90 1.16 -8.43
N GLN A 117 -11.69 0.36 -9.48
CA GLN A 117 -12.75 -0.27 -10.27
C GLN A 117 -13.03 -1.73 -9.88
N ALA A 118 -12.26 -2.31 -8.95
CA ALA A 118 -12.48 -3.66 -8.47
C ALA A 118 -13.82 -3.76 -7.69
N PRO A 119 -14.72 -4.70 -8.05
CA PRO A 119 -15.95 -4.90 -7.32
C PRO A 119 -15.63 -5.43 -5.91
N ALA A 120 -16.23 -4.80 -4.90
CA ALA A 120 -16.13 -5.15 -3.49
C ALA A 120 -16.72 -6.54 -3.19
#